data_AF-A0A7V5RZ62-F1
#
_entry.id   AF-A0A7V5RZ62-F1
#
_cell.length_a   1.000
_cell.length_b   1.000
_cell.length_c   1.000
_cell.angle_alpha   90.00
_cell.angle_beta   90.00
_cell.angle_gamma   90.00
#
_symmetry.space_group_name_H-M   'P 1'
#
loop_
_entity.id
_entity.type
_entity.pdbx_description
1 polymer ?
#
loop_
_entity_poly.entity_id
_entity_poly.type
_entity_poly.pdbx_seq_one_letter_code
_entity_poly.pdbx_strand_id
1 'polypeptide(L)'
;MPKFKEGDRVQVRAREVQGKEAQEGRYAPHLANATGAILKIYSPQEIAVDLDLDSLPEAIRERHAEQQARMHERWLNSLSDEARNRLTEDEKTFRLRYVALLSEDDLLPLKPGRAEKPAPKASPAKAETPKPAAETKPAVRAKMATPKQTAEPKAAAHANTEPAKKSTPKAQAEPAPPRRPTPEELEKLEEQYLKARKRRGS
;
A
#
# COMPACT_ATOMS: atom_id res chain seq x y z
N MET A 1 30.94 6.94 10.74
CA MET A 1 30.46 5.59 11.13
C MET A 1 29.01 5.48 10.71
N PRO A 2 28.55 4.33 10.20
CA PRO A 2 27.14 4.15 9.87
C PRO A 2 26.29 4.32 11.13
N LYS A 3 25.31 5.24 11.11
CA LYS A 3 24.44 5.50 12.27
C LYS A 3 23.47 4.35 12.55
N PHE A 4 23.21 3.53 11.54
CA PHE A 4 22.25 2.44 11.59
C PHE A 4 22.87 1.10 11.20
N LYS A 5 22.25 0.01 11.66
CA LYS A 5 22.62 -1.38 11.34
C LYS A 5 21.38 -2.16 10.87
N GLU A 6 21.61 -3.25 10.16
CA GLU A 6 20.54 -4.18 9.78
C GLU A 6 19.84 -4.74 11.03
N GLY A 7 18.52 -4.83 10.97
CA GLY A 7 17.65 -5.22 12.07
C GLY A 7 17.36 -4.13 13.10
N ASP A 8 17.90 -2.92 12.96
CA ASP A 8 17.59 -1.82 13.89
C ASP A 8 16.17 -1.30 13.67
N ARG A 9 15.50 -0.91 14.76
CA ARG A 9 14.16 -0.32 14.72
C ARG A 9 14.27 1.15 14.41
N VAL A 10 13.54 1.58 13.40
CA VAL A 10 13.56 2.97 12.94
C VAL A 10 12.15 3.51 12.79
N GLN A 11 12.03 4.82 12.90
CA GLN A 11 10.84 5.57 12.55
C GLN A 11 11.19 6.56 11.45
N VAL A 12 10.29 6.67 10.48
CA VAL A 12 10.42 7.66 9.41
C VAL A 12 10.16 9.04 9.98
N ARG A 13 11.12 9.95 9.84
CA ARG A 13 11.03 11.33 10.27
C ARG A 13 9.94 12.05 9.47
N ALA A 14 9.06 12.76 10.17
CA ALA A 14 8.19 13.74 9.54
C ALA A 14 9.01 15.00 9.20
N ARG A 15 9.24 15.25 7.91
CA ARG A 15 9.80 16.51 7.36
C ARG A 15 8.90 16.98 6.22
N GLU A 16 8.86 18.28 5.96
CA GLU A 16 8.30 18.74 4.69
C GLU A 16 9.27 18.41 3.55
N VAL A 17 8.71 18.01 2.42
CA VAL A 17 9.52 17.66 1.23
C VAL A 17 10.23 18.93 0.76
N GLN A 18 11.56 18.97 0.82
CA GLN A 18 12.32 20.14 0.38
C GLN A 18 12.73 19.98 -1.09
N GLY A 19 12.09 20.77 -1.95
CA GLY A 19 12.52 21.02 -3.33
C GLY A 19 12.73 19.75 -4.17
N LYS A 20 13.97 19.51 -4.61
CA LYS A 20 14.33 18.46 -5.60
C LYS A 20 13.98 17.04 -5.14
N GLU A 21 13.85 16.80 -3.84
CA GLU A 21 13.46 15.48 -3.30
C GLU A 21 12.01 15.11 -3.61
N ALA A 22 11.12 16.10 -3.81
CA ALA A 22 9.73 15.86 -4.23
C ALA A 22 9.68 15.30 -5.65
N GLN A 23 10.59 15.76 -6.50
CA GLN A 23 10.68 15.36 -7.89
C GLN A 23 11.36 13.99 -8.03
N GLU A 24 12.35 13.71 -7.17
CA GLU A 24 13.12 12.47 -7.17
C GLU A 24 12.42 11.33 -6.41
N GLY A 25 11.32 11.61 -5.70
CA GLY A 25 10.53 10.62 -4.98
C GLY A 25 11.27 9.93 -3.82
N ARG A 26 12.38 10.51 -3.36
CA ARG A 26 13.23 9.92 -2.31
C ARG A 26 12.61 10.03 -0.92
N TYR A 27 11.88 11.12 -0.67
CA TYR A 27 11.16 11.29 0.58
C TYR A 27 9.66 11.11 0.36
N ALA A 28 9.07 10.23 1.17
CA ALA A 28 7.67 9.90 1.15
C ALA A 28 6.98 10.51 2.38
N PRO A 29 6.42 11.73 2.30
CA PRO A 29 5.76 12.38 3.43
C PRO A 29 4.56 11.59 3.95
N HIS A 30 3.93 10.78 3.09
CA HIS A 30 2.83 9.89 3.46
C HIS A 30 3.27 8.70 4.32
N LEU A 31 4.58 8.43 4.44
CA LEU A 31 5.14 7.44 5.35
C LEU A 31 5.69 8.07 6.64
N ALA A 32 5.49 9.38 6.83
CA ALA A 32 5.94 10.06 8.04
C ALA A 32 5.39 9.37 9.29
N ASN A 33 6.25 9.23 10.30
CA ASN A 33 5.99 8.55 11.57
C ASN A 33 5.75 7.03 11.48
N ALA A 34 5.78 6.42 10.29
CA ALA A 34 5.72 4.98 10.16
C ALA A 34 6.95 4.35 10.84
N THR A 35 6.75 3.21 11.48
CA THR A 35 7.80 2.45 12.15
C THR A 35 8.16 1.22 11.33
N GLY A 36 9.40 0.76 11.49
CA GLY A 36 9.86 -0.41 10.76
C GLY A 36 11.18 -0.94 11.28
N ALA A 37 11.72 -1.90 10.56
CA ALA A 37 13.03 -2.48 10.80
C ALA A 37 13.89 -2.37 9.54
N ILE A 38 15.18 -2.08 9.70
CA ILE A 38 16.11 -2.04 8.58
C ILE A 38 16.34 -3.45 8.08
N LEU A 39 16.02 -3.70 6.81
CA LEU A 39 16.26 -4.97 6.16
C LEU A 39 17.70 -5.05 5.62
N LYS A 40 18.12 -4.00 4.89
CA LYS A 40 19.41 -3.95 4.23
C LYS A 40 19.83 -2.50 3.95
N ILE A 41 21.13 -2.23 4.05
CA ILE A 41 21.72 -0.92 3.77
C ILE A 41 22.52 -1.03 2.46
N TYR A 42 22.08 -0.33 1.41
CA TYR A 42 22.82 -0.28 0.14
C TYR A 42 23.76 0.92 0.10
N SER A 43 23.22 2.09 0.44
CA SER A 43 23.97 3.34 0.55
C SER A 43 23.38 4.21 1.66
N PRO A 44 24.06 5.29 2.11
CA PRO A 44 23.49 6.23 3.07
C PRO A 44 22.19 6.89 2.57
N GLN A 45 21.96 6.93 1.26
CA GLN A 45 20.76 7.50 0.65
C GLN A 45 19.68 6.43 0.36
N GLU A 46 20.05 5.14 0.36
CA GLU A 46 19.19 4.02 0.01
C GLU A 46 19.28 2.91 1.06
N ILE A 47 18.41 3.00 2.06
CA ILE A 47 18.25 2.03 3.13
C ILE A 47 16.89 1.35 2.94
N ALA A 48 16.88 0.03 2.79
CA ALA A 48 15.65 -0.76 2.72
C ALA A 48 15.09 -0.97 4.12
N VAL A 49 13.91 -0.42 4.37
CA VAL A 49 13.18 -0.53 5.63
C VAL A 49 11.89 -1.31 5.40
N ASP A 50 11.70 -2.39 6.14
CA ASP A 50 10.43 -3.11 6.22
C ASP A 50 9.52 -2.36 7.21
N LEU A 51 8.48 -1.72 6.69
CA LEU A 51 7.56 -0.91 7.47
C LEU A 51 6.45 -1.78 8.08
N ASP A 52 6.15 -1.53 9.36
CA ASP A 52 5.07 -2.20 10.06
C ASP A 52 3.74 -1.69 9.49
N LEU A 53 2.90 -2.60 8.97
CA LEU A 53 1.62 -2.25 8.35
C LEU A 53 0.70 -1.47 9.31
N ASP A 54 0.73 -1.77 10.60
CA ASP A 54 -0.10 -1.11 11.61
C ASP A 54 0.27 0.37 11.84
N SER A 55 1.51 0.74 11.51
CA SER A 55 2.01 2.11 11.63
C SER A 55 1.71 2.99 10.40
N LEU A 56 1.25 2.37 9.31
CA LEU A 56 0.94 3.06 8.07
C LEU A 56 -0.45 3.74 8.13
N PRO A 57 -0.63 4.87 7.42
CA PRO A 57 -1.95 5.47 7.23
C PRO A 57 -2.97 4.49 6.63
N GLU A 58 -4.23 4.63 7.04
CA GLU A 58 -5.33 3.76 6.63
C GLU A 58 -5.44 3.60 5.10
N ALA A 59 -5.39 4.69 4.35
CA ALA A 59 -5.44 4.66 2.89
C ALA A 59 -4.34 3.78 2.26
N ILE A 60 -3.14 3.75 2.86
CA ILE A 60 -2.02 2.92 2.36
C ILE A 60 -2.23 1.47 2.76
N ARG A 61 -2.72 1.22 3.99
CA ARG A 61 -3.05 -0.14 4.46
C ARG A 61 -4.10 -0.80 3.59
N GLU A 62 -5.18 -0.09 3.26
CA GLU A 62 -6.24 -0.58 2.38
C GLU A 62 -5.70 -0.91 1.00
N ARG A 63 -4.93 0.00 0.40
CA ARG A 63 -4.31 -0.22 -0.91
C ARG A 63 -3.36 -1.42 -0.91
N HIS A 64 -2.56 -1.57 0.14
CA HIS A 64 -1.66 -2.70 0.30
C HIS A 64 -2.44 -4.02 0.45
N ALA A 65 -3.52 -4.03 1.23
CA ALA A 65 -4.40 -5.19 1.37
C ALA A 65 -5.07 -5.57 0.05
N GLU A 66 -5.55 -4.59 -0.72
CA GLU A 66 -6.11 -4.80 -2.05
C GLU A 66 -5.07 -5.37 -3.03
N GLN A 67 -3.86 -4.83 -3.03
CA GLN A 67 -2.75 -5.35 -3.84
C GLN A 67 -2.38 -6.78 -3.46
N GLN A 68 -2.29 -7.06 -2.15
CA GLN A 68 -2.02 -8.39 -1.64
C GLN A 68 -3.13 -9.37 -2.06
N ALA A 69 -4.40 -8.99 -1.93
CA ALA A 69 -5.54 -9.82 -2.34
C ALA A 69 -5.53 -10.10 -3.85
N ARG A 70 -5.29 -9.08 -4.68
CA ARG A 70 -5.19 -9.23 -6.14
C ARG A 70 -4.04 -10.11 -6.56
N MET A 71 -2.87 -9.95 -5.95
CA MET A 71 -1.71 -10.81 -6.22
C MET A 71 -1.96 -12.24 -5.74
N HIS A 72 -2.55 -12.41 -4.56
CA HIS A 72 -2.90 -13.70 -4.00
C HIS A 72 -3.90 -14.44 -4.89
N GLU A 73 -4.97 -13.76 -5.32
CA GLU A 73 -5.97 -14.31 -6.23
C GLU A 73 -5.36 -14.67 -7.59
N ARG A 74 -4.54 -13.78 -8.17
CA ARG A 74 -3.85 -14.03 -9.43
C ARG A 74 -2.90 -15.23 -9.31
N TRP A 75 -2.16 -15.33 -8.21
CA TRP A 75 -1.25 -16.43 -7.94
C TRP A 75 -2.03 -17.73 -7.79
N LEU A 76 -3.08 -17.76 -6.98
CA LEU A 76 -3.94 -18.93 -6.87
C LEU A 76 -4.51 -19.31 -8.24
N ASN A 77 -5.03 -18.36 -9.02
CA ASN A 77 -5.62 -18.65 -10.34
C ASN A 77 -4.59 -19.12 -11.38
N SER A 78 -3.30 -18.88 -11.14
CA SER A 78 -2.23 -19.42 -11.99
C SER A 78 -1.93 -20.89 -11.69
N LEU A 79 -2.39 -21.42 -10.56
CA LEU A 79 -2.24 -22.82 -10.17
C LEU A 79 -3.44 -23.63 -10.69
N SER A 80 -3.19 -24.87 -11.10
CA SER A 80 -4.25 -25.83 -11.39
C SER A 80 -5.03 -26.22 -10.12
N ASP A 81 -6.26 -26.68 -10.26
CA ASP A 81 -7.11 -27.06 -9.12
C ASP A 81 -6.46 -28.16 -8.26
N GLU A 82 -5.74 -29.08 -8.88
CA GLU A 82 -4.97 -30.14 -8.19
C GLU A 82 -3.83 -29.55 -7.35
N ALA A 83 -3.10 -28.55 -7.88
CA ALA A 83 -2.03 -27.87 -7.16
C ALA A 83 -2.57 -27.00 -6.01
N ARG A 84 -3.70 -26.31 -6.22
CA ARG A 84 -4.39 -25.52 -5.17
C ARG A 84 -4.88 -26.40 -4.03
N ASN A 85 -5.38 -27.59 -4.31
CA ASN A 85 -5.89 -28.49 -3.30
C ASN A 85 -4.78 -29.19 -2.49
N ARG A 86 -3.56 -29.25 -3.04
CA ARG A 86 -2.38 -29.78 -2.34
C ARG A 86 -1.77 -28.79 -1.33
N LEU A 87 -2.00 -27.49 -1.52
CA LEU A 87 -1.49 -26.44 -0.61
C LEU A 87 -2.31 -26.39 0.69
N THR A 88 -1.60 -26.32 1.81
CA THR A 88 -2.18 -26.06 3.14
C THR A 88 -2.63 -24.60 3.29
N GLU A 89 -3.45 -24.30 4.29
CA GLU A 89 -3.93 -22.93 4.57
C GLU A 89 -2.76 -21.97 4.85
N ASP A 90 -1.73 -22.45 5.55
CA ASP A 90 -0.51 -21.69 5.82
C ASP A 90 0.28 -21.40 4.54
N GLU A 91 0.38 -22.37 3.62
CA GLU A 91 1.06 -22.16 2.34
C GLU A 91 0.26 -21.26 1.39
N LYS A 92 -1.08 -21.26 1.51
CA LYS A 92 -1.96 -20.29 0.83
C LYS A 92 -1.83 -18.90 1.43
N THR A 93 -1.28 -18.75 2.64
CA THR A 93 -1.14 -17.45 3.27
C THR A 93 -0.11 -16.60 2.53
N PHE A 94 -0.62 -15.67 1.71
CA PHE A 94 0.20 -14.74 0.95
C PHE A 94 0.30 -13.41 1.70
N ARG A 95 1.47 -13.13 2.27
CA ARG A 95 1.76 -11.85 2.93
C ARG A 95 2.76 -11.04 2.11
N LEU A 96 2.33 -9.86 1.70
CA LEU A 96 3.21 -8.88 1.08
C LEU A 96 3.88 -8.04 2.17
N ARG A 97 5.18 -7.79 2.03
CA ARG A 97 5.93 -6.89 2.90
C ARG A 97 5.94 -5.51 2.30
N TYR A 98 5.77 -4.49 3.13
CA TYR A 98 5.81 -3.10 2.70
C TYR A 98 7.23 -2.56 2.91
N VAL A 99 8.09 -2.75 1.91
CA VAL A 99 9.48 -2.28 1.96
C VAL A 99 9.61 -0.93 1.25
N ALA A 100 10.18 0.04 1.94
CA ALA A 100 10.49 1.37 1.39
C ALA A 100 12.01 1.61 1.37
N LEU A 101 12.50 2.29 0.35
CA LEU A 101 13.87 2.79 0.28
C LEU A 101 13.89 4.22 0.80
N LEU A 102 14.63 4.45 1.90
CA LEU A 102 14.69 5.74 2.59
C LEU A 102 16.15 6.16 2.80
N SER A 103 16.39 7.47 2.91
CA SER A 103 17.71 8.02 3.22
C SER A 103 17.98 8.06 4.73
N GLU A 104 19.26 8.05 5.11
CA GLU A 104 19.70 8.10 6.51
C GLU A 104 19.17 9.33 7.25
N ASP A 105 19.07 10.48 6.58
CA ASP A 105 18.60 11.74 7.16
C ASP A 105 17.11 11.73 7.53
N ASP A 106 16.35 10.81 6.94
CA ASP A 106 14.91 10.64 7.14
C ASP A 106 14.59 9.55 8.16
N LEU A 107 15.60 8.89 8.73
CA LEU A 107 15.40 7.86 9.73
C LEU A 107 15.74 8.38 11.13
N LEU A 108 14.86 8.09 12.07
CA LEU A 108 15.09 8.27 13.49
C LEU A 108 15.28 6.90 14.12
N PRO A 109 16.37 6.66 14.88
CA PRO A 109 16.53 5.42 15.60
C PRO A 109 15.47 5.35 16.70
N LEU A 110 14.50 4.45 16.54
CA LEU A 110 13.66 4.03 17.64
C LEU A 110 14.51 3.05 18.42
N LYS A 111 15.35 3.60 19.31
CA LYS A 111 16.08 2.80 20.29
C LYS A 111 15.06 1.82 20.85
N PRO A 112 15.20 0.50 20.58
CA PRO A 112 14.23 -0.44 21.11
C PRO A 112 14.29 -0.19 22.60
N GLY A 113 13.17 0.27 23.17
CA GLY A 113 13.04 0.40 24.59
C GLY A 113 13.64 -0.86 25.14
N ARG A 114 14.74 -0.69 25.91
CA ARG A 114 15.37 -1.69 26.76
C ARG A 114 14.35 -2.80 26.94
N ALA A 115 14.52 -3.91 26.22
CA ALA A 115 13.63 -5.05 26.35
C ALA A 115 13.51 -5.24 27.86
N GLU A 116 12.33 -4.96 28.41
CA GLU A 116 12.04 -5.36 29.76
C GLU A 116 12.33 -6.84 29.73
N LYS A 117 13.41 -7.23 30.41
CA LYS A 117 13.67 -8.63 30.71
C LYS A 117 12.32 -9.20 31.13
N PRO A 118 11.81 -10.26 30.50
CA PRO A 118 10.65 -10.94 31.05
C PRO A 118 10.98 -11.19 32.51
N ALA A 119 10.20 -10.59 33.41
CA ALA A 119 10.37 -10.79 34.85
C ALA A 119 10.42 -12.30 35.07
N PRO A 120 11.41 -12.83 35.83
CA PRO A 120 11.44 -14.26 36.11
C PRO A 120 10.10 -14.64 36.72
N LYS A 121 9.36 -15.49 36.00
CA LYS A 121 8.09 -16.07 36.45
C LYS A 121 8.31 -16.56 37.88
N ALA A 122 7.62 -15.91 38.82
CA ALA A 122 7.50 -16.44 40.16
C ALA A 122 6.97 -17.87 40.05
N SER A 123 7.75 -18.80 40.57
CA SER A 123 7.35 -20.20 40.74
C SER A 123 5.99 -20.26 41.44
N PRO A 124 4.96 -20.91 40.88
CA PRO A 124 3.78 -21.22 41.65
C PRO A 124 4.16 -22.31 42.66
N ALA A 125 4.15 -21.93 43.93
CA ALA A 125 4.20 -22.86 45.04
C ALA A 125 2.97 -23.78 44.98
N LYS A 126 3.31 -25.07 45.02
CA LYS A 126 2.56 -26.27 45.39
C LYS A 126 1.21 -26.08 46.11
N ALA A 127 0.23 -26.83 45.59
CA ALA A 127 -0.83 -27.60 46.24
C ALA A 127 -2.03 -26.86 46.87
N GLU A 128 -3.23 -27.11 46.32
CA GLU A 128 -4.18 -28.08 46.90
C GLU A 128 -5.30 -28.44 45.89
N THR A 129 -5.46 -29.74 45.67
CA THR A 129 -6.65 -30.39 45.08
C THR A 129 -7.78 -30.46 46.12
N PRO A 130 -9.06 -30.42 45.71
CA PRO A 130 -9.76 -31.69 45.49
C PRO A 130 -10.68 -31.77 44.26
N LYS A 131 -10.96 -33.05 43.97
CA LYS A 131 -11.69 -33.77 42.91
C LYS A 131 -13.18 -33.38 42.66
N PRO A 132 -13.81 -33.97 41.61
CA PRO A 132 -14.89 -33.39 40.80
C PRO A 132 -16.30 -33.94 41.12
N ALA A 133 -17.33 -33.27 40.62
CA ALA A 133 -18.67 -33.84 40.48
C ALA A 133 -19.46 -33.23 39.29
N ALA A 134 -20.00 -34.15 38.48
CA ALA A 134 -21.20 -34.10 37.63
C ALA A 134 -21.45 -32.87 36.73
N GLU A 135 -21.41 -32.96 35.40
CA GLU A 135 -22.35 -33.68 34.52
C GLU A 135 -23.78 -33.13 34.59
N THR A 136 -24.19 -32.37 33.55
CA THR A 136 -25.54 -32.42 32.95
C THR A 136 -25.63 -31.52 31.71
N LYS A 137 -25.67 -32.14 30.52
CA LYS A 137 -26.49 -31.68 29.38
C LYS A 137 -27.91 -32.25 29.60
N PRO A 138 -29.00 -31.63 29.11
CA PRO A 138 -29.46 -31.83 27.72
C PRO A 138 -30.05 -30.56 27.07
N ALA A 139 -29.94 -30.42 25.73
CA ALA A 139 -31.05 -30.42 24.73
C ALA A 139 -32.18 -29.38 25.01
N VAL A 140 -32.75 -28.62 24.07
CA VAL A 140 -33.33 -29.01 22.78
C VAL A 140 -33.68 -27.74 21.95
N ARG A 141 -33.69 -27.91 20.61
CA ARG A 141 -34.66 -27.38 19.60
C ARG A 141 -34.85 -25.87 19.37
N ALA A 142 -34.55 -25.56 18.10
CA ALA A 142 -35.45 -24.96 17.10
C ALA A 142 -35.94 -23.52 17.29
N LYS A 143 -35.62 -22.69 16.30
CA LYS A 143 -36.63 -22.08 15.42
C LYS A 143 -35.98 -21.53 14.15
N MET A 144 -36.42 -22.09 13.02
CA MET A 144 -36.33 -21.49 11.70
C MET A 144 -37.14 -20.19 11.70
N ALA A 145 -36.57 -19.13 11.13
CA ALA A 145 -37.34 -17.97 10.67
C ALA A 145 -36.64 -17.41 9.43
N THR A 146 -37.22 -17.73 8.27
CA THR A 146 -37.04 -17.00 7.02
C THR A 146 -37.67 -15.61 7.18
N PRO A 147 -37.07 -14.56 6.60
CA PRO A 147 -37.91 -13.73 5.75
C PRO A 147 -37.30 -13.45 4.37
N LYS A 148 -38.25 -13.39 3.45
CA LYS A 148 -38.23 -13.14 2.01
C LYS A 148 -38.40 -11.64 1.76
N GLN A 149 -37.61 -11.05 0.86
CA GLN A 149 -37.86 -9.83 0.06
C GLN A 149 -36.58 -9.63 -0.77
N THR A 150 -36.50 -9.71 -2.11
CA THR A 150 -37.32 -9.18 -3.21
C THR A 150 -37.54 -7.67 -3.10
N ALA A 151 -36.70 -6.89 -3.80
CA ALA A 151 -37.11 -5.86 -4.75
C ALA A 151 -35.88 -5.12 -5.33
N GLU A 152 -35.56 -5.39 -6.60
CA GLU A 152 -35.16 -4.33 -7.54
C GLU A 152 -36.33 -3.34 -7.68
N PRO A 153 -36.08 -2.05 -7.97
CA PRO A 153 -36.16 -1.64 -9.37
C PRO A 153 -35.21 -0.49 -9.81
N LYS A 154 -34.71 -0.64 -11.04
CA LYS A 154 -34.92 0.27 -12.18
C LYS A 154 -34.29 1.67 -12.14
N ALA A 155 -33.22 1.77 -12.95
CA ALA A 155 -33.02 2.72 -14.04
C ALA A 155 -33.86 4.02 -14.05
N ALA A 156 -33.15 5.15 -14.01
CA ALA A 156 -33.55 6.36 -14.71
C ALA A 156 -32.33 6.97 -15.40
N ALA A 157 -32.49 7.22 -16.69
CA ALA A 157 -31.51 7.76 -17.60
C ALA A 157 -31.76 9.27 -17.84
N HIS A 158 -30.78 9.89 -18.51
CA HIS A 158 -30.82 11.12 -19.31
C HIS A 158 -30.59 12.47 -18.64
N ALA A 159 -29.51 13.14 -19.09
CA ALA A 159 -29.50 14.40 -19.87
C ALA A 159 -28.12 15.07 -19.69
N ASN A 160 -27.19 15.01 -20.65
CA ASN A 160 -27.07 15.88 -21.83
C ASN A 160 -27.36 17.36 -21.57
N THR A 161 -26.32 18.19 -21.34
CA THR A 161 -26.23 19.55 -21.93
C THR A 161 -24.78 20.10 -21.82
N GLU A 162 -24.12 20.26 -22.96
CA GLU A 162 -23.14 21.32 -23.25
C GLU A 162 -23.85 22.33 -24.19
N PRO A 163 -23.34 23.53 -24.50
CA PRO A 163 -22.43 24.44 -23.79
C PRO A 163 -23.04 25.86 -23.65
N ALA A 164 -22.52 26.71 -22.75
CA ALA A 164 -22.77 28.14 -22.79
C ALA A 164 -21.52 28.96 -22.44
N LYS A 165 -21.22 29.91 -23.34
CA LYS A 165 -20.06 30.80 -23.37
C LYS A 165 -20.16 31.96 -22.36
N LYS A 166 -18.95 32.47 -22.02
CA LYS A 166 -18.57 33.83 -21.59
C LYS A 166 -18.89 34.26 -20.15
N SER A 167 -17.82 34.47 -19.37
CA SER A 167 -17.30 35.82 -19.06
C SER A 167 -16.02 35.74 -18.21
N THR A 168 -14.98 36.46 -18.62
CA THR A 168 -13.72 36.71 -17.89
C THR A 168 -13.90 37.72 -16.76
N PRO A 169 -13.02 37.70 -15.74
CA PRO A 169 -12.04 38.77 -15.65
C PRO A 169 -10.60 38.31 -15.36
N LYS A 170 -9.69 39.25 -15.57
CA LYS A 170 -8.24 39.19 -15.81
C LYS A 170 -7.42 39.17 -14.50
N ALA A 171 -6.51 38.22 -14.30
CA ALA A 171 -5.30 38.41 -13.48
C ALA A 171 -4.32 37.20 -13.52
N GLN A 172 -3.06 37.52 -13.86
CA GLN A 172 -1.80 36.89 -13.46
C GLN A 172 -1.35 35.59 -14.17
N ALA A 173 -0.07 35.61 -14.54
CA ALA A 173 0.60 34.70 -15.46
C ALA A 173 1.17 33.48 -14.73
N GLU A 174 0.73 32.29 -15.16
CA GLU A 174 1.38 31.01 -14.88
C GLU A 174 1.99 30.45 -16.19
N PRO A 175 3.17 29.80 -16.16
CA PRO A 175 3.73 29.14 -17.33
C PRO A 175 2.81 27.98 -17.75
N ALA A 176 2.27 28.06 -18.96
CA ALA A 176 1.33 27.09 -19.50
C ALA A 176 1.92 25.65 -19.50
N PRO A 177 1.12 24.63 -19.13
CA PRO A 177 1.54 23.24 -19.27
C PRO A 177 1.85 22.92 -20.75
N PRO A 178 2.80 22.01 -21.05
CA PRO A 178 3.18 21.69 -22.42
C PRO A 178 1.94 21.25 -23.21
N ARG A 179 1.55 22.07 -24.18
CA ARG A 179 0.40 21.79 -25.05
C ARG A 179 0.74 20.57 -25.90
N ARG A 180 -0.11 19.55 -25.83
CA ARG A 180 -0.05 18.42 -26.76
C ARG A 180 -0.27 19.00 -28.17
N PRO A 181 0.61 18.71 -29.14
CA PRO A 181 0.42 19.16 -30.51
C PRO A 181 -0.95 18.72 -31.01
N THR A 182 -1.65 19.62 -31.68
CA THR A 182 -2.89 19.30 -32.37
C THR A 182 -2.62 18.31 -33.51
N PRO A 183 -3.61 17.51 -33.95
CA PRO A 183 -3.42 16.55 -35.04
C PRO A 183 -2.84 17.18 -36.31
N GLU A 184 -3.24 18.40 -36.65
CA GLU A 184 -2.70 19.14 -37.80
C GLU A 184 -1.23 19.55 -37.65
N GLU A 185 -0.77 19.82 -36.42
CA GLU A 185 0.63 20.11 -36.13
C GLU A 185 1.49 18.84 -36.22
N LEU A 186 0.92 17.69 -35.87
CA LEU A 186 1.57 16.39 -35.99
C LEU A 186 1.81 16.03 -37.47
N GLU A 187 0.79 16.22 -38.33
CA GLU A 187 0.91 15.97 -39.78
C GLU A 187 1.98 16.87 -40.42
N LYS A 188 2.03 18.16 -40.06
CA LYS A 188 3.06 19.09 -40.55
C LYS A 188 4.48 18.66 -40.15
N LEU A 189 4.63 18.13 -38.94
CA LEU A 189 5.90 17.60 -38.45
C LEU A 189 6.32 16.31 -39.19
N GLU A 190 5.37 15.40 -39.45
CA GLU A 190 5.64 14.20 -40.26
C GLU A 190 6.02 14.54 -41.70
N GLU A 191 5.33 15.49 -42.33
CA GLU A 191 5.61 15.88 -43.71
C GLU A 191 7.00 16.54 -43.83
N GLN A 192 7.37 17.37 -42.86
CA GLN A 192 8.73 17.93 -42.77
C GLN A 192 9.77 16.84 -42.57
N TYR A 193 9.52 15.85 -41.73
CA TYR A 193 10.43 14.74 -41.49
C TYR A 193 10.66 13.90 -42.76
N LEU A 194 9.59 13.57 -43.47
CA LEU A 194 9.66 12.82 -44.73
C LEU A 194 10.40 13.60 -45.81
N LYS A 195 10.17 14.92 -45.90
CA LYS A 195 10.87 15.80 -46.86
C LYS A 195 12.36 15.91 -46.53
N ALA A 196 12.72 16.05 -45.25
CA ALA A 196 14.11 16.09 -44.81
C ALA A 196 14.83 14.75 -45.08
N ARG A 197 14.13 13.62 -44.89
CA ARG A 197 14.66 12.27 -45.18
C ARG A 197 14.86 12.04 -46.68
N LYS A 198 13.90 12.45 -47.54
CA LYS A 198 14.05 12.36 -49.00
C LYS A 198 15.24 13.15 -49.52
N ARG A 199 15.53 14.32 -48.93
CA ARG A 199 16.70 15.14 -49.29
C ARG A 199 18.03 14.56 -48.82
N ARG A 200 18.02 13.66 -47.83
CA ARG A 200 19.22 13.06 -47.25
C ARG A 200 19.55 11.67 -47.83
N GLY A 201 18.63 11.09 -48.61
CA GLY A 201 18.78 9.80 -49.26
C GLY A 201 18.86 9.87 -50.79
N SER A 202 19.20 11.04 -51.34
CA SER A 202 19.45 11.25 -52.78
C SER A 202 20.81 11.89 -53.00
#